data_AF-B1PL23-F1
#
_entry.id   AF-B1PL23-F1
#
_cell.length_a   1.000
_cell.length_b   1.000
_cell.length_c   1.000
_cell.angle_alpha   90.00
_cell.angle_beta   90.00
_cell.angle_gamma   90.00
#
_symmetry.space_group_name_H-M   'P 1'
#
loop_
_entity.id
_entity.type
_entity.pdbx_description
1 polymer ?
#
loop_
_entity_poly.entity_id
_entity_poly.type
_entity_poly.pdbx_seq_one_letter_code
_entity_poly.pdbx_strand_id
1 'polypeptide(L)'
;AIEETLEKVVKLLAYISDKDLFAEFYRKKLARRLLFDKSANDDHERSILTKLKQQCGGQFTSKMEGMVTDLTLARENQTHFEEYLSNNPNANPGIDLTVTVLTTGFWPSYKSFDLNLPAEMVKCVEVFREFYQTKTKHRKLTWIYSLGTCNINGKFEPKTMELIVTTYQASALLLFNASDRLSYSEIMTQLNLTDDDVVRLLHSLSCAKYKILNKEPNTKTISPTDYFEFNSKFTDKMRRIKIPLPPVDEKKKVIEDVDKDRRYAIDASIVR
;
A
#
# COMPACT_ATOMS: atom_id res chain seq x y z
N ALA A 1 -15.34 12.95 -25.25
CA ALA A 1 -16.15 12.13 -24.32
C ALA A 1 -15.66 12.24 -22.88
N ILE A 2 -14.47 11.72 -22.51
CA ILE A 2 -13.99 11.74 -21.11
C ILE A 2 -13.85 13.17 -20.58
N GLU A 3 -13.17 14.06 -21.30
CA GLU A 3 -12.99 15.47 -20.91
C GLU A 3 -14.30 16.23 -20.68
N GLU A 4 -15.29 16.00 -21.55
CA GLU A 4 -16.63 16.60 -21.42
C GLU A 4 -17.35 16.09 -20.17
N THR A 5 -17.23 14.79 -19.88
CA THR A 5 -17.77 14.20 -18.65
C THR A 5 -17.10 14.78 -17.40
N LEU A 6 -15.77 14.93 -17.40
CA LEU A 6 -15.05 15.54 -16.29
C LEU A 6 -15.51 16.99 -16.05
N GLU A 7 -15.71 17.77 -17.12
CA GLU A 7 -16.23 19.12 -17.01
C GLU A 7 -17.64 19.16 -16.41
N LYS A 8 -18.55 18.27 -16.85
CA LYS A 8 -19.90 18.16 -16.28
C LYS A 8 -19.88 17.77 -14.80
N VAL A 9 -19.03 16.83 -14.41
CA VAL A 9 -18.87 16.40 -13.00
C VAL A 9 -18.35 17.55 -12.14
N VAL A 10 -17.36 18.30 -12.63
CA VAL A 10 -16.78 19.43 -11.91
C VAL A 10 -17.78 20.59 -11.78
N LYS A 11 -18.62 20.84 -12.79
CA LYS A 11 -19.76 21.78 -12.68
C LYS A 11 -20.78 21.33 -11.64
N LEU A 12 -21.11 20.04 -11.59
CA LEU A 12 -22.03 19.49 -10.59
C LEU A 12 -21.50 19.69 -9.17
N LEU A 13 -20.19 19.50 -8.96
CA LEU A 13 -19.54 19.67 -7.67
C LEU A 13 -19.70 21.08 -7.09
N ALA A 14 -19.86 22.10 -7.92
CA ALA A 14 -20.10 23.48 -7.47
C ALA A 14 -21.36 23.59 -6.59
N TYR A 15 -22.39 22.78 -6.89
CA TYR A 15 -23.67 22.76 -6.17
C TYR A 15 -23.65 21.89 -4.90
N ILE A 16 -22.57 21.16 -4.63
CA ILE A 16 -22.42 20.35 -3.43
C ILE A 16 -21.92 21.23 -2.28
N SER A 17 -22.51 21.06 -1.09
CA SER A 17 -22.11 21.78 0.13
C SER A 17 -20.87 21.14 0.78
N ASP A 18 -20.88 19.81 0.95
CA ASP A 18 -19.79 19.03 1.57
C ASP A 18 -18.62 18.76 0.60
N LYS A 19 -18.01 19.82 0.06
CA LYS A 19 -16.89 19.72 -0.90
C LYS A 19 -15.64 19.08 -0.29
N ASP A 20 -15.40 19.29 1.00
CA ASP A 20 -14.32 18.71 1.78
C ASP A 20 -14.42 17.18 1.90
N LEU A 21 -15.63 16.66 2.13
CA LEU A 21 -15.88 15.22 2.14
C LEU A 21 -15.60 14.60 0.77
N PHE A 22 -16.05 15.27 -0.31
CA PHE A 22 -15.72 14.85 -1.67
C PHE A 22 -14.20 14.85 -1.89
N ALA A 23 -13.51 15.92 -1.48
CA ALA A 23 -12.06 16.06 -1.64
C ALA A 23 -11.31 14.89 -0.98
N GLU A 24 -11.68 14.51 0.24
CA GLU A 24 -11.02 13.42 0.96
C GLU A 24 -11.27 12.05 0.33
N PHE A 25 -12.51 11.74 -0.07
CA PHE A 25 -12.78 10.51 -0.83
C PHE A 25 -12.08 10.48 -2.18
N TYR A 26 -12.04 11.61 -2.89
CA TYR A 26 -11.37 11.71 -4.17
C TYR A 26 -9.85 11.54 -4.01
N ARG A 27 -9.24 12.22 -3.05
CA ARG A 27 -7.81 12.11 -2.69
C ARG A 27 -7.41 10.67 -2.39
N LYS A 28 -8.22 9.95 -1.62
CA LYS A 28 -8.01 8.53 -1.31
C LYS A 28 -8.09 7.63 -2.55
N LYS A 29 -9.08 7.87 -3.41
CA LYS A 29 -9.22 7.12 -4.67
C LYS A 29 -8.08 7.44 -5.64
N LEU A 30 -7.65 8.70 -5.71
CA LEU A 30 -6.50 9.15 -6.50
C LEU A 30 -5.22 8.44 -6.03
N ALA A 31 -4.95 8.46 -4.71
CA ALA A 31 -3.77 7.80 -4.14
C ALA A 31 -3.68 6.32 -4.54
N ARG A 32 -4.81 5.61 -4.52
CA ARG A 32 -4.87 4.20 -4.92
C ARG A 32 -4.55 4.02 -6.42
N ARG A 33 -5.09 4.87 -7.30
CA ARG A 33 -4.78 4.79 -8.74
C ARG A 33 -3.31 5.10 -8.99
N LEU A 34 -2.82 6.18 -8.41
CA LEU A 34 -1.42 6.61 -8.51
C LEU A 34 -0.41 5.54 -8.06
N LEU A 35 -0.69 4.80 -6.98
CA LEU A 35 0.24 3.78 -6.45
C LEU A 35 0.09 2.40 -7.10
N PHE A 36 -1.11 2.00 -7.51
CA PHE A 36 -1.40 0.61 -7.88
C PHE A 36 -1.89 0.41 -9.31
N ASP A 37 -2.33 1.47 -10.00
CA ASP A 37 -2.88 1.40 -11.35
C ASP A 37 -1.88 1.94 -12.37
N LYS A 38 -0.99 1.06 -12.84
CA LYS A 38 0.02 1.39 -13.87
C LYS A 38 -0.59 1.72 -15.24
N SER A 39 -1.90 1.56 -15.42
CA SER A 39 -2.60 1.83 -16.69
C SER A 39 -3.37 3.15 -16.70
N ALA A 40 -3.35 3.89 -15.61
CA ALA A 40 -3.98 5.20 -15.54
C ALA A 40 -3.28 6.19 -16.48
N ASN A 41 -4.07 7.01 -17.18
CA ASN A 41 -3.56 8.06 -18.03
C ASN A 41 -3.20 9.29 -17.16
N ASP A 42 -1.90 9.55 -17.01
CA ASP A 42 -1.35 10.69 -16.26
C ASP A 42 -1.94 12.04 -16.72
N ASP A 43 -2.25 12.20 -18.02
CA ASP A 43 -2.83 13.43 -18.56
C ASP A 43 -4.26 13.64 -18.07
N HIS A 44 -5.05 12.57 -17.96
CA HIS A 44 -6.41 12.67 -17.43
C HIS A 44 -6.42 13.01 -15.94
N GLU A 45 -5.47 12.46 -15.15
CA GLU A 45 -5.32 12.80 -13.72
C GLU A 45 -4.90 14.26 -13.53
N ARG A 46 -4.03 14.79 -14.39
CA ARG A 46 -3.66 16.21 -14.38
C ARG A 46 -4.80 17.12 -14.84
N SER A 47 -5.56 16.70 -15.86
CA SER A 47 -6.70 17.43 -16.40
C SER A 47 -7.79 17.63 -15.35
N ILE A 48 -8.21 16.56 -14.67
CA ILE A 48 -9.24 16.66 -13.63
C ILE A 48 -8.80 17.53 -12.44
N LEU A 49 -7.54 17.44 -12.01
CA LEU A 49 -7.02 18.33 -10.95
C LEU A 49 -7.01 19.79 -11.39
N THR A 50 -6.65 20.07 -12.64
CA THR A 50 -6.70 21.43 -13.19
C THR A 50 -8.12 21.99 -13.18
N LYS A 51 -9.11 21.20 -13.61
CA LYS A 51 -10.52 21.62 -13.58
C LYS A 51 -11.05 21.81 -12.15
N LEU A 52 -10.70 20.92 -11.22
CA LEU A 52 -11.05 21.06 -9.81
C LEU A 52 -10.43 22.33 -9.20
N LYS A 53 -9.18 22.65 -9.54
CA LYS A 53 -8.50 23.87 -9.09
C LYS A 53 -9.21 25.13 -9.58
N GLN A 54 -9.64 25.13 -10.84
CA GLN A 54 -10.37 26.28 -11.41
C GLN A 54 -11.71 26.53 -10.71
N GLN A 55 -12.44 25.48 -10.32
CA GLN A 55 -13.75 25.63 -9.66
C GLN A 55 -13.68 25.80 -8.14
N CYS A 56 -12.76 25.09 -7.47
CA CYS A 56 -12.71 25.00 -6.00
C CYS A 56 -11.50 25.73 -5.38
N GLY A 57 -10.61 26.28 -6.20
CA GLY A 57 -9.41 27.00 -5.77
C GLY A 57 -8.19 26.12 -5.49
N GLY A 58 -7.02 26.76 -5.35
CA GLY A 58 -5.73 26.06 -5.19
C GLY A 58 -5.58 25.28 -3.88
N GLN A 59 -6.17 25.75 -2.78
CA GLN A 59 -6.11 25.04 -1.50
C GLN A 59 -6.82 23.69 -1.55
N PHE A 60 -7.90 23.59 -2.34
CA PHE A 60 -8.66 22.36 -2.52
C PHE A 60 -7.84 21.25 -3.19
N THR A 61 -7.02 21.61 -4.17
CA THR A 61 -6.22 20.65 -4.94
C THR A 61 -4.80 20.46 -4.43
N SER A 62 -4.31 21.34 -3.54
CA SER A 62 -2.90 21.38 -3.10
C SER A 62 -2.34 20.02 -2.68
N LYS A 63 -3.04 19.27 -1.81
CA LYS A 63 -2.59 17.94 -1.37
C LYS A 63 -2.50 16.94 -2.53
N MET A 64 -3.48 16.95 -3.44
CA MET A 64 -3.54 16.03 -4.58
C MET A 64 -2.49 16.37 -5.65
N GLU A 65 -2.25 17.65 -5.90
CA GLU A 65 -1.16 18.12 -6.76
C GLU A 65 0.19 17.69 -6.19
N GLY A 66 0.38 17.82 -4.87
CA GLY A 66 1.56 17.32 -4.17
C GLY A 66 1.80 15.82 -4.36
N MET A 67 0.73 14.99 -4.34
CA MET A 67 0.85 13.56 -4.61
C MET A 67 1.36 13.25 -6.02
N VAL A 68 0.91 14.00 -7.04
CA VAL A 68 1.39 13.84 -8.42
C VAL A 68 2.85 14.26 -8.56
N THR A 69 3.24 15.35 -7.88
CA THR A 69 4.64 15.79 -7.83
C THR A 69 5.53 14.75 -7.16
N ASP A 70 5.12 14.18 -6.03
CA ASP A 70 5.87 13.12 -5.33
C ASP A 70 6.15 11.92 -6.25
N LEU A 71 5.17 11.49 -7.05
CA LEU A 71 5.38 10.38 -8.00
C LEU A 71 6.34 10.72 -9.14
N THR A 72 6.35 11.98 -9.58
CA THR A 72 7.30 12.44 -10.60
C THR A 72 8.72 12.38 -10.02
N LEU A 73 8.91 12.90 -8.80
CA LEU A 73 10.19 12.87 -8.09
C LEU A 73 10.62 11.45 -7.70
N ALA A 74 9.67 10.54 -7.45
CA ALA A 74 9.98 9.16 -7.11
C ALA A 74 10.70 8.43 -8.25
N ARG A 75 10.35 8.72 -9.52
CA ARG A 75 11.03 8.13 -10.69
C ARG A 75 12.50 8.55 -10.74
N GLU A 76 12.78 9.84 -10.57
CA GLU A 76 14.15 10.38 -10.51
C GLU A 76 14.94 9.83 -9.32
N ASN A 77 14.30 9.74 -8.15
CA ASN A 77 14.93 9.20 -6.95
C ASN A 77 15.27 7.71 -7.10
N GLN A 78 14.43 6.95 -7.82
CA GLN A 78 14.68 5.55 -8.12
C GLN A 78 15.91 5.39 -9.03
N THR A 79 16.04 6.20 -10.09
CA THR A 79 17.24 6.19 -10.94
C THR A 79 18.51 6.49 -10.15
N HIS A 80 18.48 7.50 -9.28
CA HIS A 80 19.61 7.79 -8.40
C HIS A 80 19.94 6.65 -7.42
N PHE A 81 18.93 5.90 -6.98
CA PHE A 81 19.13 4.74 -6.12
C PHE A 81 19.81 3.59 -6.88
N GLU A 82 19.39 3.33 -8.12
CA GLU A 82 20.01 2.33 -9.00
C GLU A 82 21.47 2.69 -9.34
N GLU A 83 21.76 3.97 -9.57
CA GLU A 83 23.14 4.47 -9.72
C GLU A 83 23.97 4.28 -8.44
N TYR A 84 23.38 4.55 -7.27
CA TYR A 84 24.03 4.32 -5.99
C TYR A 84 24.39 2.84 -5.79
N LEU A 85 23.49 1.91 -6.11
CA LEU A 85 23.74 0.48 -6.02
C LEU A 85 24.82 0.02 -7.02
N SER A 86 24.85 0.60 -8.21
CA SER A 86 25.85 0.29 -9.24
C SER A 86 27.26 0.73 -8.80
N ASN A 87 27.36 1.87 -8.12
CA ASN A 87 28.62 2.39 -7.58
C ASN A 87 29.06 1.71 -6.27
N ASN A 88 28.13 1.03 -5.57
CA ASN A 88 28.39 0.37 -4.30
C ASN A 88 27.95 -1.11 -4.35
N PRO A 89 28.70 -2.00 -5.02
CA PRO A 89 28.30 -3.39 -5.20
C PRO A 89 28.05 -4.14 -3.87
N ASN A 90 28.78 -3.77 -2.81
CA ASN A 90 28.63 -4.36 -1.47
C ASN A 90 27.30 -3.99 -0.80
N ALA A 91 26.66 -2.89 -1.22
CA ALA A 91 25.37 -2.45 -0.71
C ALA A 91 24.19 -3.16 -1.40
N ASN A 92 24.41 -3.98 -2.43
CA ASN A 92 23.31 -4.66 -3.12
C ASN A 92 22.59 -5.65 -2.18
N PRO A 93 21.28 -5.48 -1.94
CA PRO A 93 20.52 -6.37 -1.05
C PRO A 93 20.30 -7.78 -1.63
N GLY A 94 20.56 -7.99 -2.93
CA GLY A 94 20.30 -9.26 -3.63
C GLY A 94 18.84 -9.46 -4.04
N ILE A 95 18.01 -8.42 -3.87
CA ILE A 95 16.59 -8.37 -4.24
C ILE A 95 16.37 -7.09 -5.04
N ASP A 96 15.60 -7.18 -6.13
CA ASP A 96 15.17 -6.00 -6.87
C ASP A 96 14.23 -5.15 -6.01
N LEU A 97 14.60 -3.89 -5.80
CA LEU A 97 13.93 -2.97 -4.87
C LEU A 97 13.57 -1.66 -5.57
N THR A 98 12.27 -1.39 -5.63
CA THR A 98 11.72 -0.09 -6.03
C THR A 98 11.09 0.59 -4.82
N VAL A 99 11.46 1.85 -4.56
CA VAL A 99 10.94 2.61 -3.41
C VAL A 99 10.33 3.92 -3.86
N THR A 100 9.08 4.14 -3.51
CA THR A 100 8.36 5.40 -3.74
C THR A 100 8.28 6.20 -2.44
N VAL A 101 8.93 7.35 -2.40
CA VAL A 101 8.91 8.24 -1.23
C VAL A 101 7.71 9.19 -1.33
N LEU A 102 6.91 9.24 -0.27
CA LEU A 102 5.65 10.00 -0.22
C LEU A 102 5.74 11.10 0.85
N THR A 103 5.34 12.32 0.52
CA THR A 103 5.37 13.45 1.45
C THR A 103 4.19 13.37 2.43
N THR A 104 4.49 13.30 3.73
CA THR A 104 3.48 13.28 4.79
C THR A 104 2.64 14.56 4.73
N GLY A 105 1.31 14.42 4.79
CA GLY A 105 0.36 15.54 4.73
C GLY A 105 -0.31 15.72 3.35
N PHE A 106 0.33 15.29 2.26
CA PHE A 106 -0.31 15.23 0.95
C PHE A 106 -1.12 13.94 0.77
N TRP A 107 -0.53 12.81 1.18
CA TRP A 107 -1.10 11.49 1.04
C TRP A 107 -2.10 11.14 2.16
N PRO A 108 -3.08 10.24 1.91
CA PRO A 108 -3.98 9.75 2.94
C PRO A 108 -3.21 9.17 4.13
N SER A 109 -3.81 9.24 5.32
CA SER A 109 -3.22 8.62 6.50
C SER A 109 -3.30 7.10 6.38
N TYR A 110 -2.14 6.45 6.30
CA TYR A 110 -2.02 5.00 6.27
C TYR A 110 -1.64 4.46 7.64
N LYS A 111 -2.15 3.28 8.00
CA LYS A 111 -1.75 2.58 9.22
C LYS A 111 -0.28 2.16 9.06
N SER A 112 0.60 2.69 9.91
CA SER A 112 1.96 2.20 10.08
C SER A 112 2.00 1.28 11.29
N PHE A 113 2.77 0.22 11.22
CA PHE A 113 3.06 -0.66 12.35
C PHE A 113 4.45 -1.26 12.22
N ASP A 114 5.00 -1.65 13.36
CA ASP A 114 6.32 -2.27 13.46
C ASP A 114 6.22 -3.74 13.07
N LEU A 115 6.15 -3.99 11.76
CA LEU A 115 6.18 -5.34 11.19
C LEU A 115 7.58 -5.92 11.38
N ASN A 116 7.64 -7.11 11.96
CA ASN A 116 8.88 -7.88 11.98
C ASN A 116 9.15 -8.43 10.57
N LEU A 117 10.01 -7.72 9.84
CA LEU A 117 10.39 -8.09 8.49
C LEU A 117 11.37 -9.29 8.48
N PRO A 118 11.27 -10.17 7.47
CA PRO A 118 12.33 -11.14 7.16
C PRO A 118 13.67 -10.45 6.93
N ALA A 119 14.77 -11.13 7.26
CA ALA A 119 16.13 -10.58 7.23
C ALA A 119 16.49 -9.98 5.86
N GLU A 120 16.04 -10.61 4.78
CA GLU A 120 16.29 -10.14 3.41
C GLU A 120 15.60 -8.79 3.13
N MET A 121 14.39 -8.58 3.68
CA MET A 121 13.67 -7.31 3.56
C MET A 121 14.23 -6.23 4.49
N VAL A 122 14.75 -6.62 5.66
CA VAL A 122 15.45 -5.69 6.57
C VAL A 122 16.66 -5.09 5.86
N LYS A 123 17.47 -5.93 5.19
CA LYS A 123 18.62 -5.45 4.40
C LYS A 123 18.21 -4.45 3.32
N CYS A 124 17.12 -4.70 2.60
CA CYS A 124 16.56 -3.75 1.62
C CYS A 124 16.24 -2.38 2.25
N VAL A 125 15.59 -2.39 3.41
CA VAL A 125 15.21 -1.18 4.15
C VAL A 125 16.44 -0.39 4.61
N GLU A 126 17.47 -1.07 5.09
CA GLU A 126 18.72 -0.47 5.57
C GLU A 126 19.51 0.18 4.43
N VAL A 127 19.68 -0.54 3.32
CA VAL A 127 20.40 -0.03 2.14
C VAL A 127 19.72 1.23 1.59
N PHE A 128 18.39 1.22 1.48
CA PHE A 128 17.66 2.41 1.03
C PHE A 128 17.75 3.56 2.04
N ARG A 129 17.76 3.26 3.35
CA ARG A 129 17.93 4.27 4.41
C ARG A 129 19.28 4.95 4.30
N GLU A 130 20.36 4.21 4.12
CA GLU A 130 21.72 4.75 3.94
C GLU A 130 21.78 5.67 2.72
N PHE A 131 21.28 5.19 1.58
CA PHE A 131 21.16 6.01 0.36
C PHE A 131 20.41 7.31 0.63
N TYR A 132 19.23 7.24 1.24
CA TYR A 132 18.37 8.42 1.42
C TYR A 132 18.97 9.44 2.41
N GLN A 133 19.72 8.99 3.41
CA GLN A 133 20.45 9.84 4.35
C GLN A 133 21.54 10.67 3.66
N THR A 134 22.15 10.16 2.59
CA THR A 134 23.12 10.95 1.80
C THR A 134 22.48 12.16 1.11
N LYS A 135 21.19 12.05 0.75
CA LYS A 135 20.43 13.10 0.06
C LYS A 135 19.80 14.09 1.02
N THR A 136 19.25 13.63 2.14
CA THR A 136 18.54 14.49 3.10
C THR A 136 18.89 14.16 4.54
N LYS A 137 19.57 15.10 5.22
CA LYS A 137 20.02 14.91 6.61
C LYS A 137 18.97 15.22 7.68
N HIS A 138 17.88 15.89 7.31
CA HIS A 138 16.87 16.40 8.26
C HIS A 138 15.49 15.76 8.10
N ARG A 139 15.36 14.69 7.29
CA ARG A 139 14.09 14.00 7.06
C ARG A 139 14.10 12.64 7.72
N LYS A 140 12.96 12.26 8.31
CA LYS A 140 12.71 10.93 8.86
C LYS A 140 11.85 10.14 7.87
N LEU A 141 12.27 8.94 7.53
CA LEU A 141 11.46 8.00 6.74
C LEU A 141 10.65 7.10 7.67
N THR A 142 9.39 6.86 7.29
CA THR A 142 8.51 5.87 7.91
C THR A 142 8.01 4.94 6.83
N TRP A 143 8.23 3.63 6.99
CA TRP A 143 7.81 2.64 6.02
C TRP A 143 6.33 2.29 6.19
N ILE A 144 5.59 2.30 5.07
CA ILE A 144 4.18 1.96 5.03
C ILE A 144 4.02 0.62 4.31
N TYR A 145 4.28 -0.47 5.04
CA TYR A 145 4.24 -1.83 4.50
C TYR A 145 2.87 -2.24 3.94
N SER A 146 1.79 -1.53 4.29
CA SER A 146 0.42 -1.80 3.81
C SER A 146 0.23 -1.46 2.34
N LEU A 147 1.12 -0.63 1.80
CA LEU A 147 1.15 -0.25 0.40
C LEU A 147 2.18 -1.05 -0.39
N GLY A 148 3.01 -1.84 0.28
CA GLY A 148 4.07 -2.60 -0.36
C GLY A 148 3.54 -3.82 -1.11
N THR A 149 4.20 -4.13 -2.22
CA THR A 149 3.96 -5.32 -3.04
C THR A 149 5.27 -6.06 -3.25
N CYS A 150 5.22 -7.39 -3.14
CA CYS A 150 6.35 -8.27 -3.32
C CYS A 150 6.02 -9.33 -4.38
N ASN A 151 7.01 -9.69 -5.18
CA ASN A 151 6.93 -10.85 -6.08
C ASN A 151 7.80 -11.94 -5.48
N ILE A 152 7.17 -13.06 -5.12
CA ILE A 152 7.87 -14.21 -4.52
C ILE A 152 7.70 -15.44 -5.41
N ASN A 153 8.73 -16.27 -5.47
CA ASN A 153 8.68 -17.53 -6.22
C ASN A 153 8.31 -18.68 -5.26
N GLY A 154 7.09 -19.18 -5.38
CA GLY A 154 6.64 -20.37 -4.65
C GLY A 154 7.05 -21.64 -5.37
N LYS A 155 7.83 -22.50 -4.70
CA LYS A 155 8.21 -23.82 -5.21
C LYS A 155 7.16 -24.85 -4.80
N PHE A 156 6.14 -25.04 -5.63
CA PHE A 156 5.14 -26.10 -5.44
C PHE A 156 5.57 -27.38 -6.16
N GLU A 157 5.11 -28.54 -5.70
CA GLU A 157 5.39 -29.85 -6.32
C GLU A 157 5.03 -29.88 -7.82
N PRO A 158 3.87 -29.35 -8.27
CA PRO A 158 3.50 -29.43 -9.68
C PRO A 158 4.28 -28.47 -10.57
N LYS A 159 4.65 -27.29 -10.05
CA LYS A 159 5.41 -26.25 -10.76
C LYS A 159 5.82 -25.10 -9.84
N THR A 160 6.88 -24.39 -10.21
CA THR A 160 7.19 -23.08 -9.62
C THR A 160 6.24 -22.00 -10.14
N MET A 161 5.73 -21.15 -9.23
CA MET A 161 4.80 -20.07 -9.55
C MET A 161 5.27 -18.75 -8.95
N GLU A 162 5.07 -17.66 -9.68
CA GLU A 162 5.30 -16.30 -9.19
C GLU A 162 4.04 -15.78 -8.50
N LEU A 163 4.14 -15.45 -7.23
CA LEU A 163 3.06 -14.89 -6.42
C LEU A 163 3.30 -13.39 -6.24
N ILE A 164 2.34 -12.58 -6.69
CA ILE A 164 2.30 -11.14 -6.42
C ILE A 164 1.44 -10.94 -5.19
N VAL A 165 2.08 -10.56 -4.09
CA VAL A 165 1.47 -10.48 -2.76
C VAL A 165 1.81 -9.14 -2.12
N THR A 166 1.08 -8.77 -1.06
CA THR A 166 1.45 -7.64 -0.20
C THR A 166 2.67 -7.96 0.65
N THR A 167 3.33 -6.95 1.21
CA THR A 167 4.48 -7.17 2.11
C THR A 167 4.13 -8.08 3.28
N TYR A 168 2.94 -7.94 3.90
CA TYR A 168 2.49 -8.80 5.00
C TYR A 168 2.34 -10.26 4.58
N GLN A 169 1.74 -10.49 3.40
CA GLN A 169 1.60 -11.82 2.83
C GLN A 169 2.96 -12.44 2.52
N ALA A 170 3.90 -11.68 1.97
CA ALA A 170 5.26 -12.17 1.74
C ALA A 170 5.97 -12.51 3.06
N SER A 171 5.93 -11.61 4.06
CA SER A 171 6.54 -11.87 5.37
C SER A 171 5.98 -13.13 6.02
N ALA A 172 4.66 -13.33 5.96
CA ALA A 172 4.01 -14.53 6.50
C ALA A 172 4.41 -15.81 5.75
N LEU A 173 4.45 -15.76 4.42
CA LEU A 173 4.82 -16.92 3.59
C LEU A 173 6.29 -17.32 3.79
N LEU A 174 7.18 -16.34 4.04
CA LEU A 174 8.59 -16.60 4.30
C LEU A 174 8.84 -17.33 5.63
N LEU A 175 7.94 -17.22 6.61
CA LEU A 175 8.03 -18.00 7.85
C LEU A 175 8.00 -19.52 7.58
N PHE A 176 7.25 -19.93 6.56
CA PHE A 176 7.11 -21.35 6.20
C PHE A 176 8.35 -21.94 5.52
N ASN A 177 9.38 -21.13 5.22
CA ASN A 177 10.67 -21.67 4.79
C ASN A 177 11.47 -22.28 5.95
N ALA A 178 11.16 -21.91 7.20
CA ALA A 178 11.84 -22.39 8.40
C ALA A 178 10.96 -23.33 9.24
N SER A 179 9.66 -23.44 8.94
CA SER A 179 8.70 -24.24 9.70
C SER A 179 7.59 -24.75 8.80
N ASP A 180 7.32 -26.06 8.81
CA ASP A 180 6.29 -26.64 7.95
C ASP A 180 4.85 -26.32 8.43
N ARG A 181 4.69 -26.13 9.74
CA ARG A 181 3.42 -25.88 10.42
C ARG A 181 3.57 -24.77 11.45
N LEU A 182 2.63 -23.82 11.47
CA LEU A 182 2.59 -22.70 12.41
C LEU A 182 1.15 -22.48 12.90
N SER A 183 1.00 -22.17 14.18
CA SER A 183 -0.27 -21.73 14.77
C SER A 183 -0.55 -20.26 14.46
N TYR A 184 -1.82 -19.86 14.55
CA TYR A 184 -2.24 -18.46 14.48
C TYR A 184 -1.41 -17.57 15.44
N SER A 185 -1.25 -18.00 16.69
CA SER A 185 -0.56 -17.24 17.73
C SER A 185 0.93 -17.03 17.45
N GLU A 186 1.60 -18.03 16.88
CA GLU A 186 3.01 -17.94 16.48
C GLU A 186 3.17 -16.96 15.33
N ILE A 187 2.32 -17.03 14.30
CA ILE A 187 2.36 -16.10 13.16
C ILE A 187 2.12 -14.66 13.62
N MET A 188 1.13 -14.44 14.49
CA MET A 188 0.83 -13.12 15.06
C MET A 188 2.02 -12.55 15.82
N THR A 189 2.64 -13.36 16.68
CA THR A 189 3.79 -12.96 17.51
C THR A 189 5.03 -12.71 16.66
N GLN A 190 5.34 -13.61 15.72
CA GLN A 190 6.51 -13.48 14.87
C GLN A 190 6.43 -12.28 13.94
N LEU A 191 5.25 -11.95 13.41
CA LEU A 191 5.06 -10.78 12.52
C LEU A 191 4.76 -9.47 13.26
N ASN A 192 4.40 -9.52 14.56
CA ASN A 192 3.96 -8.37 15.35
C ASN A 192 2.77 -7.62 14.70
N LEU A 193 1.74 -8.37 14.32
CA LEU A 193 0.51 -7.85 13.70
C LEU A 193 -0.66 -7.83 14.68
N THR A 194 -1.62 -6.92 14.46
CA THR A 194 -2.89 -6.92 15.20
C THR A 194 -3.82 -8.06 14.74
N ASP A 195 -4.71 -8.52 15.62
CA ASP A 195 -5.62 -9.64 15.35
C ASP A 195 -6.40 -9.47 14.02
N ASP A 196 -7.00 -8.29 13.81
CA ASP A 196 -7.72 -7.95 12.58
C ASP A 196 -6.86 -8.10 11.30
N ASP A 197 -5.58 -7.70 11.39
CA ASP A 197 -4.66 -7.76 10.26
C ASP A 197 -4.22 -9.21 9.98
N VAL A 198 -3.97 -10.01 11.03
CA VAL A 198 -3.61 -11.43 10.91
C VAL A 198 -4.76 -12.26 10.36
N VAL A 199 -5.99 -12.04 10.85
CA VAL A 199 -7.19 -12.71 10.34
C VAL A 199 -7.36 -12.45 8.85
N ARG A 200 -7.25 -11.19 8.43
CA ARG A 200 -7.39 -10.79 7.03
C ARG A 200 -6.27 -11.36 6.15
N LEU A 201 -5.04 -11.33 6.64
CA LEU A 201 -3.86 -11.91 6.01
C LEU A 201 -4.02 -13.42 5.80
N LEU A 202 -4.31 -14.18 6.85
CA LEU A 202 -4.42 -15.64 6.79
C LEU A 202 -5.63 -16.06 5.95
N HIS A 203 -6.78 -15.39 6.11
CA HIS A 203 -7.95 -15.63 5.26
C HIS A 203 -7.61 -15.51 3.77
N SER A 204 -6.79 -14.53 3.38
CA SER A 204 -6.37 -14.33 1.99
C SER A 204 -5.49 -15.46 1.44
N LEU A 205 -4.74 -16.16 2.30
CA LEU A 205 -3.78 -17.20 1.94
C LEU A 205 -4.34 -18.62 2.08
N SER A 206 -5.38 -18.84 2.90
CA SER A 206 -5.90 -20.18 3.21
C SER A 206 -7.37 -20.41 2.86
N CYS A 207 -8.23 -19.39 2.99
CA CYS A 207 -9.69 -19.55 2.86
C CYS A 207 -10.23 -19.00 1.53
N ALA A 208 -9.55 -18.02 0.95
CA ALA A 208 -9.94 -17.36 -0.30
C ALA A 208 -9.69 -18.24 -1.54
N LYS A 209 -9.69 -17.62 -2.72
CA LYS A 209 -9.51 -18.30 -4.01
C LYS A 209 -8.20 -19.09 -4.09
N TYR A 210 -7.10 -18.52 -3.59
CA TYR A 210 -5.76 -19.08 -3.69
C TYR A 210 -5.35 -19.66 -2.34
N LYS A 211 -5.50 -20.97 -2.19
CA LYS A 211 -5.17 -21.71 -0.96
C LYS A 211 -3.69 -22.10 -0.94
N ILE A 212 -2.84 -21.10 -0.77
CA ILE A 212 -1.38 -21.29 -0.65
C ILE A 212 -1.03 -21.98 0.68
N LEU A 213 -1.84 -21.73 1.72
CA LEU A 213 -1.75 -22.39 3.01
C LEU A 213 -2.95 -23.32 3.21
N ASN A 214 -2.67 -24.53 3.70
CA ASN A 214 -3.67 -25.42 4.26
C ASN A 214 -3.98 -24.98 5.69
N LYS A 215 -5.26 -25.01 6.06
CA LYS A 215 -5.76 -24.61 7.37
C LYS A 215 -6.37 -25.80 8.08
N GLU A 216 -6.05 -25.96 9.35
CA GLU A 216 -6.65 -26.96 10.24
C GLU A 216 -7.25 -26.26 11.49
N PRO A 217 -8.56 -26.41 11.75
CA PRO A 217 -9.58 -27.08 10.94
C PRO A 217 -9.92 -26.33 9.64
N ASN A 218 -10.29 -27.07 8.60
CA ASN A 218 -10.66 -26.53 7.29
C ASN A 218 -12.04 -25.86 7.31
N THR A 219 -12.09 -24.64 7.83
CA THR A 219 -13.29 -23.79 7.87
C THR A 219 -13.09 -22.51 7.04
N LYS A 220 -14.18 -21.79 6.79
CA LYS A 220 -14.15 -20.52 6.03
C LYS A 220 -13.72 -19.31 6.86
N THR A 221 -13.58 -19.46 8.17
CA THR A 221 -13.25 -18.39 9.11
C THR A 221 -11.91 -18.68 9.78
N ILE A 222 -11.18 -17.64 10.15
CA ILE A 222 -9.93 -17.75 10.93
C ILE A 222 -10.27 -17.64 12.42
N SER A 223 -9.67 -18.50 13.22
CA SER A 223 -9.78 -18.59 14.67
C SER A 223 -8.37 -18.58 15.28
N PRO A 224 -8.17 -18.04 16.49
CA PRO A 224 -6.88 -18.07 17.19
C PRO A 224 -6.33 -19.47 17.49
N THR A 225 -7.17 -20.50 17.41
CA THR A 225 -6.80 -21.91 17.65
C THR A 225 -6.36 -22.64 16.37
N ASP A 226 -6.38 -21.96 15.22
CA ASP A 226 -6.10 -22.59 13.94
C ASP A 226 -4.60 -22.80 13.71
N TYR A 227 -4.30 -23.83 12.93
CA TYR A 227 -2.97 -24.13 12.41
C TYR A 227 -2.92 -23.99 10.89
N PHE A 228 -1.75 -23.61 10.40
CA PHE A 228 -1.49 -23.36 8.99
C PHE A 228 -0.26 -24.15 8.55
N GLU A 229 -0.33 -24.71 7.35
CA GLU A 229 0.75 -25.48 6.73
C GLU A 229 0.90 -25.06 5.28
N PHE A 230 2.12 -25.10 4.75
CA PHE A 230 2.34 -24.79 3.34
C PHE A 230 1.68 -25.85 2.43
N ASN A 231 0.87 -25.40 1.46
CA ASN A 231 0.22 -26.31 0.52
C ASN A 231 1.13 -26.62 -0.68
N SER A 232 2.03 -27.60 -0.52
CA SER A 232 2.98 -28.02 -1.57
C SER A 232 2.31 -28.47 -2.87
N LYS A 233 1.05 -28.96 -2.79
CA LYS A 233 0.26 -29.49 -3.91
C LYS A 233 -0.56 -28.44 -4.65
N PHE A 234 -0.50 -27.17 -4.22
CA PHE A 234 -1.25 -26.10 -4.87
C PHE A 234 -0.86 -25.94 -6.35
N THR A 235 -1.86 -25.66 -7.19
CA THR A 235 -1.66 -25.37 -8.62
C THR A 235 -2.75 -24.44 -9.14
N ASP A 236 -2.42 -23.66 -10.16
CA ASP A 236 -3.35 -22.80 -10.90
C ASP A 236 -3.05 -22.91 -12.40
N LYS A 237 -3.95 -22.48 -13.28
CA LYS A 237 -3.67 -22.43 -14.74
C LYS A 237 -2.56 -21.41 -15.05
N MET A 238 -2.58 -20.26 -14.39
CA MET A 238 -1.57 -19.21 -14.57
C MET A 238 -0.28 -19.55 -13.83
N ARG A 239 0.88 -19.11 -14.34
CA ARG A 239 2.17 -19.21 -13.63
C ARG A 239 2.45 -18.01 -12.74
N ARG A 240 1.79 -16.89 -13.00
CA ARG A 240 1.88 -15.65 -12.26
C ARG A 240 0.50 -15.30 -11.72
N ILE A 241 0.35 -15.27 -10.41
CA ILE A 241 -0.94 -14.99 -9.76
C ILE A 241 -0.81 -13.84 -8.76
N LYS A 242 -1.82 -12.97 -8.73
CA LYS A 242 -1.93 -11.90 -7.74
C LYS A 242 -2.91 -12.31 -6.66
N ILE A 243 -2.48 -12.30 -5.40
CA ILE A 243 -3.31 -12.68 -4.25
C ILE A 243 -3.81 -11.39 -3.58
N PRO A 244 -5.08 -11.01 -3.80
CA PRO A 244 -5.61 -9.79 -3.18
C PRO A 244 -5.90 -10.01 -1.69
N LEU A 245 -5.66 -8.98 -0.89
CA LEU A 245 -6.24 -8.90 0.45
C LEU A 245 -7.75 -8.58 0.35
N PRO A 246 -8.59 -9.12 1.25
CA PRO A 246 -9.97 -8.69 1.39
C PRO A 246 -10.08 -7.15 1.50
N PRO A 247 -11.05 -6.49 0.86
CA PRO A 247 -11.20 -5.04 0.99
C PRO A 247 -11.58 -4.66 2.42
N VAL A 248 -11.10 -3.51 2.89
CA VAL A 248 -11.52 -2.91 4.16
C VAL A 248 -12.48 -1.76 3.84
N ASP A 249 -13.64 -1.74 4.48
CA ASP A 249 -14.51 -0.57 4.40
C ASP A 249 -14.00 0.52 5.32
N GLU A 250 -13.44 1.56 4.71
CA GLU A 250 -12.90 2.71 5.42
C GLU A 250 -13.83 3.93 5.32
N LYS A 251 -15.04 3.77 4.78
CA LYS A 251 -15.98 4.89 4.57
C LYS A 251 -16.31 5.61 5.87
N LYS A 252 -16.64 4.85 6.92
CA LYS A 252 -16.99 5.40 8.22
C LYS A 252 -15.85 6.21 8.83
N LYS A 253 -14.64 5.66 8.79
CA LYS A 253 -13.42 6.32 9.28
C LYS A 253 -13.14 7.63 8.54
N VAL A 254 -13.28 7.65 7.21
CA VAL A 254 -13.08 8.88 6.42
C VAL A 254 -14.09 9.97 6.81
N ILE A 255 -15.34 9.61 7.08
CA ILE A 255 -16.37 10.57 7.53
C ILE A 255 -15.99 11.11 8.92
N GLU A 256 -15.61 10.24 9.85
CA GLU A 256 -15.19 10.63 11.20
C GLU A 256 -13.95 11.56 11.19
N ASP A 257 -12.97 11.27 10.34
CA ASP A 257 -11.77 12.10 10.17
C ASP A 257 -12.13 13.49 9.61
N VAL A 258 -13.02 13.57 8.62
CA VAL A 258 -13.49 14.85 8.05
C VAL A 258 -14.26 15.68 9.09
N ASP A 259 -15.14 15.04 9.87
CA ASP A 259 -15.89 15.73 10.92
C ASP A 259 -14.98 16.28 12.02
N LYS A 260 -13.87 15.59 12.32
CA LYS A 260 -12.84 16.08 13.23
C LYS A 260 -12.08 17.28 12.64
N ASP A 261 -11.70 17.21 11.37
CA ASP A 261 -10.98 18.30 10.68
C ASP A 261 -11.84 19.57 10.57
N ARG A 262 -13.15 19.43 10.36
CA ARG A 262 -14.11 20.55 10.37
C ARG A 262 -14.08 21.33 11.68
N ARG A 263 -13.93 20.65 12.83
CA ARG A 263 -13.85 21.33 14.13
C ARG A 263 -12.62 22.23 14.20
N TYR A 264 -11.45 21.72 13.79
CA TYR A 264 -10.22 22.53 13.76
C TYR A 264 -10.31 23.68 12.76
N ALA A 265 -10.97 23.48 11.62
CA ALA A 265 -11.19 24.54 10.63
C ALA A 265 -12.11 25.65 11.18
N ILE A 266 -13.16 25.29 11.93
CA ILE A 266 -14.04 26.24 12.61
C ILE A 266 -13.25 27.03 13.65
N ASP A 267 -12.49 26.36 14.53
CA ASP A 267 -11.70 27.02 15.57
C ASP A 267 -10.69 28.02 14.96
N ALA A 268 -9.97 27.59 13.92
CA ALA A 268 -9.03 28.46 13.21
C ALA A 268 -9.71 29.65 12.51
N SER A 269 -10.96 29.49 12.06
CA SER A 269 -11.74 30.56 11.45
C SER A 269 -12.27 31.56 12.48
N ILE A 270 -12.53 31.12 13.71
CA ILE A 270 -12.95 32.01 14.82
C ILE A 270 -11.78 32.89 15.30
N VAL A 271 -10.57 32.34 15.31
CA VAL A 271 -9.35 33.07 15.74
C VAL A 271 -8.89 34.11 14.72
N ARG A 272 -9.31 33.98 13.46
CA ARG A 272 -8.87 34.80 12.32
C ARG A 272 -9.68 36.07 12.17
#